data_AF-A0A060NQV8-F1
#
_entry.id   AF-A0A060NQV8-F1
#
_cell.length_a   1.000
_cell.length_b   1.000
_cell.length_c   1.000
_cell.angle_alpha   90.00
_cell.angle_beta   90.00
_cell.angle_gamma   90.00
#
_symmetry.space_group_name_H-M   'P 1'
#
loop_
_entity.id
_entity.type
_entity.pdbx_description
1 polymer ?
#
loop_
_entity_poly.entity_id
_entity_poly.type
_entity_poly.pdbx_seq_one_letter_code
_entity_poly.pdbx_strand_id
1 'polypeptide(L)'
;MSATATDPACDPASPAATTAALRRPDLAAALRAARAGRGLPSPCVGVCRMDAASGLCLGCWRTLDEIARWGAASAAEQLVCWQRIGQRLAQSASDPATSPAPPQLG
;
A
#
# COMPACT_ATOMS: atom_id res chain seq x y z
N MET A 1 5.02 52.05 -1.34
CA MET A 1 4.07 51.35 -2.23
C MET A 1 4.92 50.51 -3.18
N SER A 2 5.08 49.20 -3.10
CA SER A 2 4.46 48.15 -2.30
C SER A 2 5.52 47.09 -2.03
N ALA A 3 5.44 46.48 -0.86
CA ALA A 3 6.32 45.44 -0.37
C ALA A 3 5.71 44.05 -0.61
N THR A 4 6.59 43.08 -0.85
CA THR A 4 6.51 41.66 -0.48
C THR A 4 5.30 40.85 -0.98
N ALA A 5 5.48 40.19 -2.14
CA ALA A 5 4.95 38.84 -2.28
C ALA A 5 5.95 37.90 -1.59
N THR A 6 5.65 37.53 -0.35
CA THR A 6 6.23 36.36 0.30
C THR A 6 5.76 35.15 -0.50
N ASP A 7 6.60 34.68 -1.42
CA ASP A 7 6.49 33.35 -1.99
C ASP A 7 6.69 32.35 -0.84
N PRO A 8 5.71 31.52 -0.45
CA PRO A 8 5.99 30.39 0.40
C PRO A 8 6.72 29.36 -0.45
N ALA A 9 8.04 29.36 -0.27
CA ALA A 9 8.94 28.31 -0.72
C ALA A 9 8.35 26.91 -0.46
N CYS A 10 8.70 26.00 -1.37
CA CYS A 10 9.03 24.62 -1.06
C CYS A 10 9.60 24.51 0.37
N ASP A 11 8.90 23.81 1.27
CA ASP A 11 9.43 23.47 2.59
C ASP A 11 9.86 21.98 2.59
N PRO A 12 11.15 21.68 2.43
CA PRO A 12 11.69 20.32 2.48
C PRO A 12 11.90 19.78 3.92
N ALA A 13 11.36 20.42 4.97
CA ALA A 13 11.74 20.11 6.35
C ALA A 13 10.59 20.08 7.39
N SER A 14 9.51 19.33 7.14
CA SER A 14 8.55 18.99 8.21
C SER A 14 8.83 17.59 8.79
N PRO A 15 9.33 17.44 10.03
CA PRO A 15 9.72 16.15 10.60
C PRO A 15 8.57 15.35 11.24
N ALA A 16 7.36 15.38 10.65
CA ALA A 16 6.16 14.70 11.18
C ALA A 16 5.69 13.47 10.38
N ALA A 17 6.49 12.93 9.46
CA ALA A 17 6.13 11.71 8.72
C ALA A 17 7.32 10.76 8.50
N THR A 18 8.15 10.56 9.53
CA THR A 18 9.23 9.54 9.51
C THR A 18 8.69 8.09 9.63
N THR A 19 7.36 7.91 9.63
CA THR A 19 6.67 6.68 9.23
C THR A 19 5.78 7.01 8.04
N ALA A 20 6.38 7.02 6.86
CA ALA A 20 5.69 7.08 5.59
C ALA A 20 4.54 6.06 5.60
N ALA A 21 3.29 6.55 5.64
CA ALA A 21 2.13 5.71 5.48
C ALA A 21 2.33 4.90 4.19
N LEU A 22 2.49 3.59 4.34
CA LEU A 22 2.67 2.66 3.23
C LEU A 22 1.59 2.98 2.20
N ARG A 23 2.00 3.39 0.99
CA ARG A 23 1.04 3.75 -0.06
C ARG A 23 0.10 2.56 -0.26
N ARG A 24 -1.19 2.78 -0.03
CA ARG A 24 -2.19 1.72 -0.21
C ARG A 24 -2.19 1.30 -1.69
N PRO A 25 -2.15 0.00 -1.99
CA PRO A 25 -2.27 -0.48 -3.38
C PRO A 25 -3.57 0.02 -4.02
N ASP A 26 -3.47 0.59 -5.22
CA ASP A 26 -4.61 1.13 -5.97
C ASP A 26 -5.00 0.19 -7.12
N LEU A 27 -6.09 -0.56 -6.91
CA LEU A 27 -6.66 -1.46 -7.91
C LEU A 27 -7.07 -0.72 -9.20
N ALA A 28 -7.62 0.48 -9.10
CA ALA A 28 -8.06 1.24 -10.27
C ALA A 28 -6.87 1.67 -11.13
N ALA A 29 -5.76 2.09 -10.51
CA ALA A 29 -4.51 2.35 -11.23
C ALA A 29 -3.97 1.08 -11.92
N ALA A 30 -3.99 -0.07 -11.23
CA ALA A 30 -3.52 -1.33 -11.81
C ALA A 30 -4.32 -1.73 -13.07
N LEU A 31 -5.65 -1.62 -13.01
CA LEU A 31 -6.52 -1.90 -14.16
C LEU A 31 -6.27 -0.94 -15.33
N ARG A 32 -5.98 0.34 -15.06
CA ARG A 32 -5.60 1.29 -16.12
C ARG A 32 -4.28 0.89 -16.81
N ALA A 33 -3.28 0.47 -16.04
CA ALA A 33 -2.00 0.00 -16.60
C ALA A 33 -2.18 -1.26 -17.46
N ALA A 34 -3.02 -2.21 -17.01
CA ALA A 34 -3.32 -3.42 -17.76
C ALA A 34 -3.99 -3.12 -19.11
N ARG A 35 -4.95 -2.19 -19.14
CA ARG A 35 -5.60 -1.72 -20.38
C ARG A 35 -4.62 -1.07 -21.36
N ALA A 36 -3.51 -0.53 -20.88
CA ALA A 36 -2.45 0.05 -21.71
C ALA A 36 -1.47 -1.00 -22.28
N GLY A 37 -1.80 -2.29 -22.22
CA GLY A 37 -1.01 -3.38 -22.81
C GLY A 37 0.21 -3.81 -22.00
N ARG A 38 0.40 -3.28 -20.78
CA ARG A 38 1.58 -3.56 -19.93
C ARG A 38 1.37 -4.72 -18.94
N GLY A 39 0.23 -5.42 -19.01
CA GLY A 39 -0.18 -6.40 -18.00
C GLY A 39 -0.53 -5.73 -16.66
N LEU A 40 -0.93 -6.52 -15.67
CA LEU A 40 -1.20 -5.99 -14.34
C LEU A 40 0.12 -5.74 -13.62
N PRO A 41 0.34 -4.52 -13.08
CA PRO A 41 1.53 -4.25 -12.30
C PRO A 41 1.47 -5.00 -10.96
N SER A 42 2.65 -5.33 -10.43
CA SER A 42 2.76 -5.85 -9.06
C SER A 42 2.33 -4.79 -8.05
N PRO A 43 1.55 -5.13 -7.02
CA PRO A 43 1.18 -4.22 -5.93
C PRO A 43 2.33 -3.95 -4.94
N CYS A 44 3.55 -4.43 -5.23
CA CYS A 44 4.71 -4.27 -4.36
C CYS A 44 5.18 -2.81 -4.31
N VAL A 45 5.31 -2.26 -3.10
CA VAL A 45 5.83 -0.90 -2.85
C VAL A 45 7.29 -0.89 -2.37
N GLY A 46 8.00 -2.01 -2.53
CA GLY A 46 9.39 -2.16 -2.05
C GLY A 46 9.52 -2.38 -0.53
N VAL A 47 8.40 -2.53 0.18
CA VAL A 47 8.39 -2.89 1.61
C VAL A 47 7.95 -4.33 1.75
N CYS A 48 8.87 -5.17 2.23
CA CYS A 48 8.61 -6.56 2.57
C CYS A 48 8.69 -6.74 4.09
N ARG A 49 7.57 -6.52 4.78
CA ARG A 49 7.42 -6.81 6.21
C ARG A 49 6.10 -7.53 6.39
N MET A 50 6.16 -8.74 6.94
CA MET A 50 4.96 -9.54 7.20
C MET A 50 4.39 -9.18 8.57
N ASP A 51 3.08 -9.02 8.64
CA ASP A 51 2.36 -9.02 9.89
C ASP A 51 2.13 -10.48 10.33
N ALA A 52 2.56 -10.81 11.55
CA ALA A 52 2.45 -12.16 12.09
C ALA A 52 1.00 -12.51 12.45
N ALA A 53 0.15 -11.52 12.74
CA ALA A 53 -1.24 -11.77 13.10
C ALA A 53 -2.11 -12.07 11.87
N SER A 54 -2.04 -11.24 10.84
CA SER A 54 -2.83 -11.42 9.61
C SER A 54 -2.17 -12.31 8.56
N GLY A 55 -0.86 -12.55 8.63
CA GLY A 55 -0.10 -13.24 7.59
C GLY A 55 0.03 -12.44 6.28
N LEU A 56 -0.22 -11.13 6.32
CA LEU A 56 -0.17 -10.24 5.17
C LEU A 56 1.09 -9.37 5.19
N CYS A 57 1.60 -9.06 4.01
CA CYS A 57 2.65 -8.06 3.86
C CYS A 57 2.08 -6.67 4.14
N LEU A 58 2.68 -5.92 5.08
CA LEU A 58 2.24 -4.58 5.47
C LEU A 58 2.31 -3.56 4.33
N GLY A 59 3.17 -3.78 3.32
CA GLY A 59 3.28 -2.91 2.16
C GLY A 59 2.29 -3.25 1.05
N CYS A 60 2.28 -4.49 0.58
CA CYS A 60 1.52 -4.89 -0.60
C CYS A 60 0.23 -5.66 -0.30
N TRP A 61 -0.05 -5.97 0.97
CA TRP A 61 -1.26 -6.65 1.44
C TRP A 61 -1.48 -8.04 0.83
N ARG A 62 -0.40 -8.66 0.35
CA ARG A 62 -0.36 -10.03 -0.17
C ARG A 62 0.17 -11.01 0.87
N THR A 63 -0.21 -12.27 0.73
CA THR A 63 0.43 -13.39 1.45
C THR A 63 1.78 -13.74 0.80
N LEU A 64 2.63 -14.49 1.52
CA LEU A 64 3.91 -14.99 0.96
C LEU A 64 3.69 -15.83 -0.30
N ASP A 65 2.64 -16.64 -0.30
CA ASP A 65 2.22 -17.46 -1.43
C ASP A 65 1.86 -16.65 -2.67
N GLU A 66 1.11 -15.56 -2.50
CA GLU A 66 0.76 -14.64 -3.58
C GLU A 66 1.99 -13.87 -4.09
N ILE A 67 2.95 -13.56 -3.21
CA ILE A 67 4.21 -12.91 -3.57
C ILE A 67 5.07 -13.87 -4.42
N ALA A 68 5.26 -15.10 -3.95
CA ALA A 68 6.11 -16.09 -4.62
C ALA A 68 5.59 -16.48 -6.01
N ARG A 69 4.26 -16.57 -6.16
CA ARG A 69 3.62 -17.01 -7.40
C ARG A 69 3.40 -15.90 -8.43
N TRP A 70 3.60 -14.63 -8.07
CA TRP A 70 3.22 -13.49 -8.91
C TRP A 70 3.79 -13.54 -10.33
N GLY A 71 5.09 -13.83 -10.48
CA GLY A 71 5.75 -13.85 -11.79
C GLY A 71 5.28 -14.97 -12.71
N ALA A 72 4.72 -16.04 -12.15
CA ALA A 72 4.18 -17.19 -12.88
C ALA A 72 2.65 -17.12 -13.06
N ALA A 73 1.98 -16.21 -12.36
CA ALA A 73 0.53 -16.07 -12.38
C ALA A 73 0.04 -15.54 -13.73
N SER A 74 -1.03 -16.14 -14.25
CA SER A 74 -1.80 -15.63 -15.39
C SER A 74 -2.45 -14.28 -15.09
N ALA A 75 -2.87 -13.55 -16.13
CA ALA A 75 -3.56 -12.27 -15.96
C ALA A 75 -4.83 -12.42 -15.10
N ALA A 76 -5.56 -13.53 -15.23
CA ALA A 76 -6.74 -13.82 -14.42
C ALA A 76 -6.37 -14.00 -12.94
N GLU A 77 -5.31 -14.74 -12.64
CA GLU A 77 -4.83 -14.94 -11.25
C GLU A 77 -4.30 -13.63 -10.64
N GLN A 78 -3.62 -12.81 -11.44
CA GLN A 78 -3.17 -11.48 -11.03
C GLN A 78 -4.36 -10.57 -10.70
N LEU A 79 -5.44 -10.60 -11.50
CA LEU A 79 -6.68 -9.87 -11.19
C LEU A 79 -7.31 -10.34 -9.88
N VAL A 80 -7.39 -11.65 -9.66
CA VAL A 80 -7.93 -12.21 -8.41
C VAL A 80 -7.11 -11.77 -7.21
N CYS A 81 -5.78 -11.77 -7.31
CA CYS A 81 -4.89 -11.26 -6.26
C CYS A 81 -5.19 -9.78 -5.95
N TRP A 82 -5.32 -8.96 -6.99
CA TRP A 82 -5.65 -7.54 -6.90
C TRP A 82 -7.02 -7.28 -6.25
N GLN A 83 -8.04 -8.10 -6.54
CA GLN A 83 -9.35 -8.03 -5.90
C GLN A 83 -9.27 -8.39 -4.41
N ARG A 84 -8.54 -9.45 -4.04
CA ARG A 84 -8.33 -9.84 -2.64
C ARG A 84 -7.65 -8.74 -1.83
N ILE A 85 -6.65 -8.07 -2.42
CA ILE A 85 -6.01 -6.90 -1.80
C ILE A 85 -7.04 -5.82 -1.52
N GLY A 86 -7.89 -5.47 -2.50
CA GLY A 86 -8.97 -4.50 -2.31
C GLY A 86 -9.93 -4.87 -1.17
N GLN A 87 -10.31 -6.15 -1.07
CA GLN A 87 -11.17 -6.65 0.00
C GLN A 87 -10.50 -6.52 1.38
N ARG A 88 -9.23 -6.93 1.52
CA ARG A 88 -8.46 -6.81 2.78
C ARG A 88 -8.33 -5.36 3.21
N LEU A 89 -8.05 -4.47 2.26
CA LEU A 89 -7.96 -3.03 2.51
C LEU A 89 -9.30 -2.45 3.01
N ALA A 90 -10.43 -2.86 2.44
CA ALA A 90 -11.74 -2.43 2.91
C ALA A 90 -12.05 -2.96 4.32
N GLN A 91 -11.71 -4.23 4.60
CA GLN A 91 -11.89 -4.84 5.92
C GLN A 91 -11.07 -4.11 7.00
N SER A 92 -9.79 -3.83 6.75
CA SER A 92 -8.94 -3.11 7.72
C SER A 92 -9.31 -1.63 7.90
N ALA A 93 -10.08 -1.05 6.98
CA ALA A 93 -10.67 0.28 7.19
C ALA A 93 -11.92 0.22 8.09
N SER A 94 -12.55 -0.94 8.17
CA SER A 94 -13.80 -1.16 8.89
C SER A 94 -13.58 -1.71 10.31
N ASP A 95 -12.37 -2.18 10.61
CA ASP A 95 -12.01 -2.78 11.88
C ASP A 95 -11.17 -1.80 12.73
N PRO A 96 -11.74 -1.16 13.78
CA PRO A 96 -10.99 -0.28 14.68
C PRO A 96 -10.00 -1.04 15.57
N ALA A 97 -10.00 -2.38 15.57
CA ALA A 97 -9.19 -3.21 16.47
C ALA A 97 -7.93 -3.84 15.84
N THR A 98 -7.68 -3.68 14.53
CA THR A 98 -6.53 -4.33 13.85
C THR A 98 -5.17 -3.65 14.12
N SER A 99 -5.10 -2.61 14.96
CA SER A 99 -3.82 -2.16 15.50
C SER A 99 -3.56 -2.97 16.78
N PRO A 100 -2.62 -3.94 16.82
CA PRO A 100 -2.21 -4.49 18.10
C PRO A 100 -1.64 -3.33 18.91
N ALA A 101 -2.30 -3.00 20.03
CA ALA A 101 -1.75 -2.06 20.99
C ALA A 101 -0.34 -2.57 21.37
N PRO A 102 0.69 -1.70 21.38
CA PRO A 102 2.02 -2.11 21.83
C PRO A 102 1.88 -2.69 23.25
N PRO A 103 2.58 -3.79 23.59
CA PRO A 103 2.50 -4.37 24.92
C PRO A 103 2.80 -3.27 25.93
N GLN A 104 1.79 -2.88 26.72
CA GLN A 104 1.95 -1.91 27.78
C GLN A 104 2.87 -2.59 28.83
N LEU A 105 4.16 -2.28 28.78
CA LEU A 105 5.06 -2.53 29.91
C LEU A 105 4.58 -1.61 31.04
N GLY A 106 4.30 -2.22 32.20
CA GLY A 106 3.55 -1.66 33.33
C GLY A 106 4.13 -0.43 34.02
#